data_AF-A0A436RIU0-F1
#
_entry.id   AF-A0A436RIU0-F1
#
_cell.length_a   1.000
_cell.length_b   1.000
_cell.length_c   1.000
_cell.angle_alpha   90.00
_cell.angle_beta   90.00
_cell.angle_gamma   90.00
#
_symmetry.space_group_name_H-M   'P 1'
#
loop_
_entity.id
_entity.type
_entity.pdbx_description
1 polymer ?
#
loop_
_entity_poly.entity_id
_entity_poly.type
_entity_poly.pdbx_seq_one_letter_code
_entity_poly.pdbx_strand_id
1 'polypeptide(L)'
;MDDDRTEKIRQRAYEIFQREGGILGNHERHWQQAEMEIDREAALPLTADDALPETREIDSADVLTVEALAMRTGISGDEAQELLDRLGNDRAAIEQAARDLSAKRRS
;
A
#
# COMPACT_ATOMS: atom_id res chain seq x y z
N MET A 1 -17.72 10.78 -25.35
CA MET A 1 -17.22 10.32 -24.04
C MET A 1 -15.69 10.43 -23.95
N ASP A 2 -15.03 10.98 -24.98
CA ASP A 2 -13.58 11.28 -24.99
C ASP A 2 -13.18 12.55 -24.22
N ASP A 3 -14.13 13.46 -23.96
CA ASP A 3 -13.90 14.64 -23.12
C ASP A 3 -13.48 14.26 -21.70
N ASP A 4 -14.12 13.24 -21.10
CA ASP A 4 -13.79 12.73 -19.77
C ASP A 4 -12.36 12.16 -19.72
N ARG A 5 -11.97 11.39 -20.74
CA ARG A 5 -10.60 10.86 -20.87
C ARG A 5 -9.58 11.99 -20.96
N THR A 6 -9.84 12.98 -21.82
CA THR A 6 -8.92 14.10 -22.03
C THR A 6 -8.76 14.95 -20.75
N GLU A 7 -9.85 15.14 -20.00
CA GLU A 7 -9.82 15.86 -18.73
C GLU A 7 -9.04 15.11 -17.64
N LYS A 8 -9.17 13.78 -17.57
CA LYS A 8 -8.40 12.92 -16.67
C LYS A 8 -6.90 12.94 -16.99
N ILE A 9 -6.54 12.88 -18.28
CA ILE A 9 -5.14 12.96 -18.72
C ILE A 9 -4.53 14.31 -18.33
N ARG A 10 -5.29 15.39 -18.49
CA ARG A 10 -4.85 16.73 -18.08
C ARG A 10 -4.61 16.84 -16.58
N GLN A 11 -5.52 16.31 -15.77
CA GLN A 11 -5.37 16.29 -14.32
C GLN A 11 -4.13 15.48 -13.91
N ARG A 12 -4.00 14.24 -14.41
CA ARG A 12 -2.85 13.38 -14.13
C ARG A 12 -1.52 14.00 -14.56
N ALA A 13 -1.46 14.63 -15.73
CA ALA A 13 -0.26 15.33 -16.20
C ALA A 13 0.12 16.51 -15.29
N TYR A 14 -0.87 17.23 -14.77
CA TYR A 14 -0.66 18.32 -13.82
C TYR A 14 -0.18 17.82 -12.45
N GLU A 15 -0.71 16.69 -11.98
CA GLU A 15 -0.26 16.04 -10.75
C GLU A 15 1.20 15.55 -10.85
N ILE A 16 1.55 14.91 -11.98
CA ILE A 16 2.93 14.51 -12.28
C ILE A 16 3.86 15.73 -12.26
N PHE A 17 3.45 16.81 -12.92
CA PHE A 17 4.22 18.06 -12.94
C PHE A 17 4.42 18.67 -11.54
N GLN A 18 3.39 18.66 -10.70
CA GLN A 18 3.49 19.13 -9.32
C GLN A 18 4.39 18.23 -8.47
N ARG A 19 4.28 16.91 -8.62
CA ARG A 19 5.09 15.91 -7.92
C ARG A 19 6.58 16.03 -8.25
N GLU A 20 6.90 16.34 -9.50
CA GLU A 20 8.28 16.54 -9.97
C GLU A 20 8.82 17.95 -9.65
N GLY A 21 8.06 18.79 -8.96
CA GLY A 21 8.52 20.10 -8.50
C GLY A 21 8.58 21.15 -9.61
N GLY A 22 7.80 20.97 -10.68
CA GLY A 22 7.66 21.98 -11.74
C GLY A 22 8.86 22.09 -12.67
N ILE A 23 9.51 20.97 -13.01
CA ILE A 23 10.60 20.94 -13.99
C ILE A 23 10.03 21.36 -15.37
N LEU A 24 10.24 22.63 -15.73
CA LEU A 24 9.88 23.18 -17.03
C LEU A 24 10.78 22.57 -18.11
N GLY A 25 10.19 21.74 -18.96
CA GLY A 25 10.89 21.12 -20.10
C GLY A 25 10.34 19.76 -20.52
N ASN A 26 9.56 19.10 -19.66
CA ASN A 26 9.03 17.74 -19.90
C ASN A 26 7.51 17.67 -20.04
N HIS A 27 6.85 18.76 -20.45
CA HIS A 27 5.38 18.81 -20.52
C HIS A 27 4.80 17.70 -21.41
N GLU A 28 5.44 17.43 -22.55
CA GLU A 28 5.03 16.38 -23.49
C GLU A 28 5.22 14.97 -22.90
N ARG A 29 6.30 14.77 -22.12
CA ARG A 29 6.57 13.54 -21.37
C ARG A 29 5.55 13.30 -20.27
N HIS A 30 5.19 14.34 -19.50
CA HIS A 30 4.16 14.24 -18.48
C HIS A 30 2.79 13.94 -19.10
N TRP A 31 2.49 14.53 -20.27
CA TRP A 31 1.26 14.26 -21.00
C TRP A 31 1.18 12.81 -21.50
N GLN A 32 2.24 12.31 -22.14
CA GLN A 32 2.31 10.90 -22.58
C GLN A 32 2.26 9.93 -21.41
N GLN A 33 2.93 10.24 -20.30
CA GLN A 33 2.87 9.41 -19.08
C GLN A 33 1.44 9.38 -18.53
N ALA A 34 0.79 10.54 -18.41
CA ALA A 34 -0.59 10.63 -17.96
C ALA A 34 -1.56 9.88 -18.88
N GLU A 35 -1.37 9.97 -20.21
CA GLU A 35 -2.18 9.23 -21.18
C GLU A 35 -2.07 7.72 -20.98
N MET A 36 -0.86 7.19 -20.82
CA MET A 36 -0.65 5.76 -20.57
C MET A 36 -1.27 5.30 -19.24
N GLU A 37 -1.21 6.13 -18.19
CA GLU A 37 -1.84 5.81 -16.91
C GLU A 37 -3.37 5.76 -17.03
N ILE A 38 -3.98 6.79 -17.62
CA ILE A 38 -5.44 6.84 -17.81
C ILE A 38 -5.93 5.73 -18.76
N ASP A 39 -5.17 5.41 -19.81
CA ASP A 39 -5.52 4.32 -20.74
C ASP A 39 -5.51 2.96 -20.03
N ARG A 40 -4.50 2.73 -19.19
CA ARG A 40 -4.43 1.53 -18.34
C ARG A 40 -5.58 1.45 -17.35
N GLU A 41 -5.94 2.57 -16.71
CA GLU A 41 -7.06 2.67 -15.78
C GLU A 41 -8.42 2.46 -16.48
N ALA A 42 -8.57 2.97 -17.70
CA ALA A 42 -9.76 2.76 -18.52
C ALA A 42 -9.86 1.33 -19.09
N ALA A 43 -8.71 0.69 -19.38
CA ALA A 43 -8.65 -0.69 -19.87
C ALA A 43 -8.83 -1.74 -18.75
N LEU A 44 -8.63 -1.34 -17.49
CA LEU A 44 -8.96 -2.17 -16.34
C LEU A 44 -10.45 -1.99 -16.00
N PRO A 45 -11.29 -3.03 -16.12
CA PRO A 45 -12.68 -2.94 -15.68
C PRO A 45 -12.74 -2.76 -14.15
N LEU A 46 -12.97 -1.53 -13.72
CA LEU A 46 -13.60 -1.12 -12.46
C LEU A 46 -12.95 -1.54 -11.11
N THR A 47 -11.64 -1.37 -10.91
CA THR A 47 -11.05 -1.55 -9.56
C THR A 47 -9.82 -0.66 -9.29
N ALA A 48 -9.93 0.65 -9.36
CA ALA A 48 -8.81 1.49 -8.89
C ALA A 48 -9.18 2.82 -8.27
N ASP A 49 -10.32 3.44 -8.64
CA ASP A 49 -10.60 4.83 -8.23
C ASP A 49 -12.00 5.05 -7.61
N ASP A 50 -12.72 3.97 -7.26
CA ASP A 50 -13.88 4.02 -6.36
C ASP A 50 -13.52 3.33 -5.04
N ALA A 51 -12.53 3.87 -4.36
CA ALA A 51 -12.20 3.50 -2.98
C ALA A 51 -11.61 4.72 -2.25
N LEU A 52 -12.42 5.76 -2.10
CA LEU A 52 -12.26 6.73 -1.01
C LEU A 52 -12.97 6.20 0.26
N PRO A 53 -12.68 6.74 1.44
CA PRO A 53 -11.83 6.22 2.49
C PRO A 53 -12.59 5.44 3.60
N GLU A 54 -11.82 4.74 4.45
CA GLU A 54 -12.15 4.43 5.85
C GLU A 54 -13.31 3.44 6.13
N THR A 55 -13.08 2.15 5.90
CA THR A 55 -13.69 1.12 6.77
C THR A 55 -12.72 -0.03 6.99
N ARG A 56 -11.95 0.03 8.10
CA ARG A 56 -11.43 -1.12 8.86
C ARG A 56 -11.23 -2.41 8.05
N GLU A 57 -10.48 -2.30 6.98
CA GLU A 57 -9.87 -3.47 6.37
C GLU A 57 -8.74 -3.80 7.32
N ILE A 58 -8.86 -4.90 8.05
CA ILE A 58 -7.67 -5.53 8.59
C ILE A 58 -6.85 -5.82 7.35
N ASP A 59 -5.89 -4.93 7.11
CA ASP A 59 -5.14 -4.83 5.88
C ASP A 59 -4.65 -6.24 5.59
N SER A 60 -4.93 -6.76 4.39
CA SER A 60 -4.46 -8.10 4.06
C SER A 60 -2.92 -8.17 4.22
N ALA A 61 -2.20 -7.04 4.16
CA ALA A 61 -0.80 -6.95 4.54
C ALA A 61 -0.56 -7.12 6.06
N ASP A 62 -1.46 -6.71 6.94
CA ASP A 62 -1.38 -6.94 8.39
C ASP A 62 -1.64 -8.43 8.72
N VAL A 63 -2.65 -9.06 8.09
CA VAL A 63 -2.88 -10.51 8.23
C VAL A 63 -1.72 -11.34 7.68
N LEU A 64 -1.16 -10.95 6.52
CA LEU A 64 0.07 -11.54 5.97
C LEU A 64 1.27 -11.33 6.90
N THR A 65 1.32 -10.22 7.63
CA THR A 65 2.37 -9.94 8.63
C THR A 65 2.20 -10.79 9.87
N VAL A 66 0.98 -10.98 10.37
CA VAL A 66 0.63 -11.89 11.48
C VAL A 66 1.02 -13.33 11.15
N GLU A 67 0.60 -13.84 9.99
CA GLU A 67 0.88 -15.22 9.58
C GLU A 67 2.38 -15.45 9.35
N ALA A 68 3.06 -14.52 8.68
CA ALA A 68 4.50 -14.62 8.47
C ALA A 68 5.28 -14.60 9.79
N LEU A 69 4.85 -13.78 10.76
CA LEU A 69 5.48 -13.73 12.09
C LEU A 69 5.24 -15.02 12.88
N ALA A 70 4.02 -15.53 12.87
CA ALA A 70 3.64 -16.80 13.48
C ALA A 70 4.48 -17.96 12.93
N MET A 71 4.59 -18.08 11.60
CA MET A 71 5.40 -19.12 10.96
C MET A 71 6.90 -18.98 11.25
N ARG A 72 7.43 -17.74 11.27
CA ARG A 72 8.86 -17.48 11.45
C ARG A 72 9.33 -17.67 12.90
N THR A 73 8.46 -17.45 13.87
CA THR A 73 8.81 -17.45 15.31
C THR A 73 8.19 -18.61 16.08
N GLY A 74 7.21 -19.30 15.49
CA GLY A 74 6.51 -20.43 16.08
C GLY A 74 5.46 -20.04 17.11
N ILE A 75 5.01 -18.77 17.11
CA ILE A 75 3.92 -18.28 17.97
C ILE A 75 2.57 -18.38 17.24
N SER A 76 1.46 -18.25 17.96
CA SER A 76 0.11 -18.27 17.39
C SER A 76 -0.23 -16.95 16.71
N GLY A 77 -1.21 -16.96 15.79
CA GLY A 77 -1.68 -15.73 15.12
C GLY A 77 -2.18 -14.66 16.09
N ASP A 78 -2.89 -15.05 17.16
CA ASP A 78 -3.32 -14.12 18.21
C ASP A 78 -2.15 -13.42 18.90
N GLU A 79 -1.10 -14.19 19.27
CA GLU A 79 0.12 -13.65 19.90
C GLU A 79 0.87 -12.70 18.96
N ALA A 80 0.89 -13.02 17.66
CA ALA A 80 1.47 -12.15 16.64
C ALA A 80 0.67 -10.84 16.47
N GLN A 81 -0.66 -10.90 16.52
CA GLN A 81 -1.53 -9.73 16.46
C GLN A 81 -1.38 -8.84 17.70
N GLU A 82 -1.28 -9.40 18.91
CA GLU A 82 -1.03 -8.63 20.14
C GLU A 82 0.31 -7.87 20.09
N LEU A 83 1.34 -8.46 19.46
CA LEU A 83 2.61 -7.78 19.28
C LEU A 83 2.51 -6.63 18.26
N LEU A 84 1.72 -6.79 17.20
CA LEU A 84 1.47 -5.71 16.24
C LEU A 84 0.64 -4.59 16.85
N ASP A 85 -0.37 -4.89 17.67
CA ASP A 85 -1.15 -3.88 18.40
C ASP A 85 -0.27 -3.09 19.39
N ARG A 86 0.59 -3.80 20.13
CA ARG A 86 1.45 -3.19 21.16
C ARG A 86 2.65 -2.43 20.59
N LEU A 87 3.29 -2.95 19.54
CA LEU A 87 4.55 -2.43 19.00
C LEU A 87 4.38 -1.71 17.64
N GLY A 88 3.20 -1.75 17.03
CA GLY A 88 2.89 -1.07 15.79
C GLY A 88 3.80 -1.54 14.63
N ASN A 89 4.57 -0.60 14.08
CA ASN A 89 5.40 -0.85 12.89
C ASN A 89 6.87 -1.20 13.22
N ASP A 90 7.23 -1.31 14.51
CA ASP A 90 8.60 -1.60 14.95
C ASP A 90 8.93 -3.10 14.82
N ARG A 91 9.13 -3.55 13.57
CA ARG A 91 9.38 -4.95 13.20
C ARG A 91 10.48 -5.62 14.02
N ALA A 92 11.58 -4.92 14.31
CA ALA A 92 12.68 -5.48 15.09
C ALA A 92 12.26 -5.83 16.52
N ALA A 93 11.46 -4.98 17.15
CA ALA A 93 10.96 -5.21 18.50
C ALA A 93 9.90 -6.32 18.53
N ILE A 94 9.04 -6.38 17.51
CA ILE A 94 8.05 -7.44 17.33
C ILE A 94 8.73 -8.81 17.21
N GLU A 95 9.76 -8.92 16.36
CA GLU A 95 10.49 -10.18 16.17
C GLU A 95 11.25 -10.61 17.44
N GLN A 96 11.77 -9.66 18.22
CA GLN A 96 12.46 -9.93 19.48
C GLN A 96 11.49 -10.45 20.54
N ALA A 97 10.33 -9.81 20.70
CA ALA A 97 9.30 -10.22 21.64
C ALA A 97 8.70 -11.59 21.29
N ALA A 98 8.46 -11.84 20.01
CA ALA A 98 7.97 -13.13 19.51
C ALA A 98 8.94 -14.29 19.84
N ARG A 99 10.26 -14.06 19.71
CA ARG A 99 11.27 -15.08 20.08
C ARG A 99 11.32 -15.35 21.58
N ASP A 100 11.20 -14.32 22.42
CA ASP A 100 11.16 -14.48 23.88
C ASP A 100 9.93 -15.29 24.30
N LEU A 101 8.77 -14.98 23.72
CA LEU A 101 7.51 -15.70 23.96
C LEU A 101 7.61 -17.19 23.58
N SER A 102 8.17 -17.48 22.41
CA SER A 102 8.43 -18.85 21.93
C SER A 102 9.41 -19.61 22.83
N ALA A 103 10.49 -18.95 23.27
CA ALA A 103 11.47 -19.55 24.18
C ALA A 103 10.85 -19.86 25.56
N LYS A 104 9.97 -18.98 26.05
CA LYS A 104 9.28 -19.15 27.33
C LYS A 104 8.26 -20.28 27.32
N ARG A 105 7.65 -20.57 26.17
CA ARG A 105 6.74 -21.73 26.00
C ARG A 105 7.48 -23.07 25.89
N ARG A 106 8.76 -23.04 25.55
CA ARG A 106 9.61 -24.24 25.36
C ARG A 106 10.47 -24.57 26.59
N SER A 107 10.47 -23.69 27.60
CA SER A 107 11.15 -23.87 28.90
C SER A 107 10.19 -24.43 29.93
#